data_AF-A0A090Y518-F1
#
_entry.id   AF-A0A090Y518-F1
#
_cell.length_a   1.000
_cell.length_b   1.000
_cell.length_c   1.000
_cell.angle_alpha   90.00
_cell.angle_beta   90.00
_cell.angle_gamma   90.00
#
_symmetry.space_group_name_H-M   'P 1'
#
loop_
_entity.id
_entity.type
_entity.pdbx_description
1 polymer ?
#
loop_
_entity_poly.entity_id
_entity_poly.type
_entity_poly.pdbx_seq_one_letter_code
_entity_poly.pdbx_strand_id
1 'polypeptide(L)' 'MEREWETVLTINGFEIKMLNGAEVGDCQDYIIEPALGKGHTYATVADAIKAITGD' A
#
# COMPACT_ATOMS: atom_id res chain seq x y z
N MET A 1 16.04 1.53 13.02
CA MET A 1 14.88 2.32 12.57
C MET A 1 13.65 1.53 12.91
N GLU A 2 12.63 2.17 13.47
CA GLU A 2 11.31 1.56 13.62
C GLU A 2 10.70 1.48 12.21
N ARG A 3 10.10 0.34 11.84
CA ARG A 3 9.46 0.16 10.54
C ARG A 3 8.07 0.77 10.63
N GLU A 4 7.79 1.75 9.78
CA GLU A 4 6.51 2.46 9.75
C GLU A 4 5.93 2.46 8.33
N TRP A 5 4.60 2.53 8.24
CA TRP A 5 3.89 2.66 6.96
C TRP A 5 3.95 4.11 6.48
N GLU A 6 4.68 4.36 5.40
CA GLU A 6 4.80 5.69 4.79
C GLU A 6 3.91 5.82 3.57
N THR A 7 3.15 6.92 3.49
CA THR A 7 2.32 7.24 2.33
C THR A 7 3.20 7.56 1.12
N VAL A 8 3.07 6.76 0.07
CA VAL A 8 3.76 6.95 -1.21
C VAL A 8 2.88 7.63 -2.25
N LEU A 9 1.56 7.52 -2.13
CA LEU A 9 0.60 8.14 -3.05
C LEU A 9 -0.75 8.37 -2.36
N THR A 10 -1.41 9.48 -2.70
CA THR A 10 -2.79 9.74 -2.31
C THR A 10 -3.66 9.88 -3.56
N ILE A 11 -4.76 9.13 -3.64
CA ILE A 11 -5.69 9.14 -4.77
C ILE A 11 -7.11 8.88 -4.30
N ASN A 12 -8.09 9.65 -4.80
CA ASN A 12 -9.52 9.48 -4.50
C ASN A 12 -9.87 9.43 -2.99
N GLY A 13 -9.10 10.10 -2.14
CA GLY A 13 -9.28 10.08 -0.69
C GLY A 13 -8.68 8.85 0.02
N PHE A 14 -7.92 8.03 -0.71
CA PHE A 14 -7.18 6.89 -0.19
C PHE A 14 -5.66 7.17 -0.21
N GLU A 15 -4.96 6.66 0.79
CA GLU A 15 -3.51 6.68 0.92
C GLU A 15 -2.97 5.29 0.60
N ILE A 16 -2.06 5.20 -0.37
CA ILE A 16 -1.26 4.00 -0.63
C ILE A 16 0.02 4.13 0.20
N LYS A 17 0.30 3.15 1.06
CA LYS A 17 1.46 3.16 1.95
C LYS A 17 2.39 1.99 1.69
N MET A 18 3.68 2.19 1.91
CA MET A 18 4.73 1.17 1.87
C MET A 18 5.40 1.09 3.24
N LEU A 19 5.82 -0.11 3.65
CA LEU A 19 6.63 -0.26 4.86
C LEU A 19 8.05 0.27 4.63
N ASN A 20 8.42 1.35 5.32
CA ASN A 20 9.79 1.87 5.28
C ASN A 20 10.75 0.87 5.97
N GLY A 21 11.95 0.75 5.42
CA GLY A 21 12.96 -0.19 5.90
C GLY A 21 12.66 -1.66 5.59
N ALA A 22 11.83 -1.92 4.57
CA ALA A 22 11.64 -3.26 4.02
C ALA A 22 12.97 -3.78 3.44
N GLU A 23 13.41 -4.94 3.92
CA GLU A 23 14.65 -5.60 3.50
C GLU A 23 14.38 -6.62 2.38
N VAL A 24 15.46 -7.14 1.78
CA VAL A 24 15.36 -8.21 0.78
C VAL A 24 14.76 -9.45 1.45
N GLY A 25 13.53 -9.79 1.08
CA GLY A 25 12.77 -10.91 1.63
C GLY A 25 11.53 -10.51 2.44
N ASP A 26 11.41 -9.23 2.82
CA ASP A 26 10.12 -8.71 3.31
C ASP A 26 9.12 -8.69 2.15
N CYS A 27 7.86 -9.05 2.42
CA CYS A 27 6.80 -8.83 1.45
C CYS A 27 6.74 -7.32 1.16
N GLN A 28 7.11 -6.90 -0.06
CA GLN A 28 6.93 -5.54 -0.54
C GLN A 28 5.45 -5.28 -0.80
N ASP A 29 4.70 -5.29 0.29
CA ASP A 29 3.27 -5.16 0.31
C ASP A 29 2.93 -3.69 0.46
N TYR A 30 2.12 -3.19 -0.47
CA TYR A 30 1.48 -1.88 -0.37
C TYR A 30 0.15 -2.06 0.33
N ILE A 31 -0.20 -1.15 1.22
CA ILE A 31 -1.53 -1.10 1.85
C ILE A 31 -2.29 0.14 1.40
N ILE A 32 -3.61 0.10 1.52
CA ILE A 32 -4.48 1.24 1.25
C ILE A 32 -5.19 1.63 2.54
N GLU A 33 -5.20 2.92 2.85
CA GLU A 33 -5.96 3.49 3.96
C GLU A 33 -6.91 4.60 3.47
N PRO A 34 -8.21 4.58 3.83
CA PRO A 34 -8.89 3.50 4.57
C PRO A 34 -8.95 2.19 3.76
N ALA A 35 -8.91 1.05 4.47
CA ALA A 35 -8.86 -0.25 3.82
C ALA A 35 -10.10 -0.52 2.96
N LEU A 36 -9.89 -0.91 1.70
CA LEU A 36 -10.96 -1.30 0.77
C LEU A 36 -11.60 -2.67 1.10
N GLY A 37 -10.95 -3.47 1.95
CA GLY A 37 -11.39 -4.81 2.36
C GLY A 37 -10.50 -5.38 3.46
N LYS A 38 -10.88 -6.52 4.04
CA LYS A 38 -10.08 -7.15 5.12
C LYS A 38 -8.76 -7.70 4.56
N GLY A 39 -7.64 -7.21 5.09
CA GLY A 39 -6.31 -7.84 4.94
C GLY A 39 -5.74 -7.82 3.52
N HIS A 40 -6.13 -6.86 2.68
CA HIS A 40 -5.58 -6.72 1.34
C HIS A 40 -4.27 -5.94 1.37
N THR A 41 -3.18 -6.65 1.10
CA THR A 41 -1.93 -6.06 0.62
C THR A 41 -1.87 -6.18 -0.90
N TYR A 42 -1.12 -5.28 -1.53
CA TYR A 42 -0.94 -5.24 -2.98
C TYR A 42 0.54 -5.41 -3.30
N ALA A 43 0.88 -6.19 -4.32
CA ALA A 43 2.27 -6.41 -4.71
C ALA A 43 2.93 -5.17 -5.35
N THR A 44 2.11 -4.27 -5.91
CA THR A 44 2.58 -3.05 -6.56
C THR A 44 1.65 -1.87 -6.28
N VAL A 45 2.17 -0.64 -6.40
CA VAL A 45 1.34 0.58 -6.40
C VAL A 45 0.28 0.52 -7.50
N ALA A 46 0.60 -0.06 -8.67
CA ALA A 46 -0.33 -0.16 -9.78
C ALA A 46 -1.55 -1.04 -9.45
N ASP A 47 -1.35 -2.16 -8.74
CA ASP A 47 -2.45 -3.02 -8.28
C ASP A 47 -3.29 -2.31 -7.23
N ALA A 48 -2.66 -1.54 -6.33
CA ALA A 48 -3.37 -0.72 -5.36
C ALA A 48 -4.22 0.38 -6.03
N ILE A 49 -3.68 1.03 -7.08
CA ILE A 49 -4.43 2.02 -7.87
C ILE A 49 -5.63 1.35 -8.54
N LYS A 50 -5.44 0.21 -9.21
CA LYS A 50 -6.54 -0.53 -9.86
C LYS A 50 -7.64 -0.91 -8.88
N ALA A 51 -7.27 -1.30 -7.65
CA ALA A 51 -8.25 -1.59 -6.61
C ALA A 51 -9.09 -0.36 -6.22
N ILE A 52 -8.51 0.84 -6.27
CA ILE A 52 -9.19 2.10 -5.97
C ILE A 52 -10.06 2.57 -7.16
N THR A 53 -9.54 2.44 -8.38
CA THR A 53 -10.19 2.99 -9.59
C THR A 53 -11.13 2.01 -10.30
N GLY A 54 -10.98 0.71 -10.06
CA GLY A 54 -11.77 -0.35 -10.69
C GLY A 54 -11.41 -0.64 -12.15
N ASP A 55 -10.20 -0.28 -12.59
CA ASP A 55 -9.68 -0.46 -13.98
C ASP A 55 -9.07 -1.85 -14.23
#